data_AF-A0A2W1T4B4-F1
#
_entry.id   AF-A0A2W1T4B4-F1
#
_cell.length_a   1.000
_cell.length_b   1.000
_cell.length_c   1.000
_cell.angle_alpha   90.00
_cell.angle_beta   90.00
_cell.angle_gamma   90.00
#
_symmetry.space_group_name_H-M   'P 1'
#
loop_
_entity.id
_entity.type
_entity.pdbx_description
1 polymer ?
#
loop_
_entity_poly.entity_id
_entity_poly.type
_entity_poly.pdbx_seq_one_letter_code
_entity_poly.pdbx_strand_id
1 'polypeptide(L)' 'MAGQRGSGIEFVQVTVFSEYQSFDELKQLRHALEGRTSTPRVAEVLPAVRASAAHERLEAGGRGAVRAHSVS' A
#
# COMPACT_ATOMS: atom_id res chain seq x y z
N MET A 1 -19.91 14.97 -0.83
CA MET A 1 -18.82 15.71 -0.16
C MET A 1 -17.72 15.93 -1.20
N ALA A 2 -17.42 17.19 -1.54
CA ALA A 2 -16.51 17.53 -2.63
C ALA A 2 -15.04 17.45 -2.17
N GLY A 3 -14.25 16.61 -2.84
CA GLY A 3 -12.82 16.45 -2.57
C GLY A 3 -12.00 17.66 -3.03
N GLN A 4 -11.14 18.16 -2.15
CA GLN A 4 -10.27 19.30 -2.41
C GLN A 4 -9.17 18.89 -3.42
N ARG A 5 -9.13 19.58 -4.57
CA ARG A 5 -8.15 19.35 -5.65
C ARG A 5 -6.78 19.89 -5.26
N GLY A 6 -5.91 19.04 -4.72
CA GLY A 6 -4.46 19.24 -4.75
C GLY A 6 -3.92 18.80 -6.11
N SER A 7 -3.07 19.62 -6.75
CA SER A 7 -2.58 19.39 -8.12
C SER A 7 -1.96 17.99 -8.31
N GLY A 8 -2.54 17.20 -9.21
CA GLY A 8 -1.95 15.95 -9.72
C GLY A 8 -2.26 14.67 -8.91
N ILE A 9 -3.13 14.72 -7.91
CA ILE A 9 -3.52 13.52 -7.15
C ILE A 9 -5.00 13.22 -7.41
N GLU A 10 -5.27 12.08 -8.05
CA GLU A 10 -6.62 11.54 -8.21
C GLU A 10 -6.96 10.65 -7.01
N PHE A 11 -8.07 10.95 -6.34
CA PHE A 11 -8.62 10.11 -5.28
C PHE A 11 -9.71 9.24 -5.87
N VAL A 12 -9.43 7.95 -6.04
CA VAL A 12 -10.41 6.96 -6.48
C VAL A 12 -10.93 6.20 -5.26
N GLN A 13 -12.24 6.24 -5.05
CA GLN A 13 -12.90 5.43 -4.02
C GLN A 13 -13.09 4.01 -4.56
N VAL A 14 -12.34 3.05 -4.01
CA VAL A 14 -12.46 1.63 -4.35
C VAL A 14 -13.10 0.90 -3.17
N THR A 15 -14.11 0.09 -3.45
CA THR A 15 -14.75 -0.77 -2.44
C THR A 15 -14.20 -2.18 -2.60
N VAL A 16 -13.46 -2.68 -1.61
CA VAL A 16 -12.69 -3.95 -1.69
C VAL A 16 -13.52 -5.16 -2.13
N PHE A 17 -14.84 -5.16 -1.91
CA PHE A 17 -15.73 -6.25 -2.34
C PHE A 17 -15.80 -6.45 -3.86
N SER A 18 -15.63 -5.40 -4.67
CA SER A 18 -15.64 -5.54 -6.14
C SER A 18 -14.35 -6.17 -6.67
N GLU A 19 -13.24 -5.89 -6.01
CA GLU A 19 -11.90 -6.31 -6.43
C GLU A 19 -11.40 -7.56 -5.70
N TYR A 20 -12.20 -8.14 -4.80
CA TYR A 20 -11.78 -9.28 -3.98
C TYR A 20 -11.35 -10.51 -4.81
N GLN A 21 -11.84 -10.61 -6.05
CA GLN A 21 -11.48 -11.66 -7.01
C GLN A 21 -10.63 -11.15 -8.19
N SER A 22 -10.11 -9.92 -8.12
CA SER A 22 -9.26 -9.32 -9.16
C SER A 22 -7.84 -9.88 -9.13
N PHE A 23 -7.74 -11.21 -9.14
CA PHE A 23 -6.48 -11.95 -9.18
C PHE A 23 -5.63 -11.57 -10.39
N ASP A 24 -6.25 -11.18 -11.50
CA ASP A 24 -5.54 -10.76 -12.70
C ASP A 24 -4.84 -9.40 -12.52
N GLU A 25 -5.41 -8.47 -11.76
CA GLU A 25 -4.74 -7.22 -11.41
C GLU A 25 -3.53 -7.47 -10.51
N LEU A 26 -3.65 -8.37 -9.53
CA LEU A 26 -2.53 -8.79 -8.69
C LEU A 26 -1.42 -9.48 -9.51
N LYS A 27 -1.78 -10.28 -10.52
CA LYS A 27 -0.80 -10.87 -11.45
C LYS A 27 -0.11 -9.79 -12.28
N GLN A 28 -0.85 -8.81 -12.80
CA GLN A 28 -0.29 -7.69 -13.55
C GLN A 28 0.70 -6.89 -12.70
N LEU A 29 0.33 -6.57 -11.45
CA LEU A 29 1.22 -5.89 -10.50
C LEU A 29 2.48 -6.71 -10.22
N ARG A 30 2.34 -8.02 -9.97
CA ARG A 30 3.49 -8.92 -9.76
C ARG A 30 4.43 -8.88 -10.96
N HIS A 31 3.91 -9.02 -12.19
CA HIS A 31 4.73 -8.98 -13.40
C HIS A 31 5.43 -7.64 -13.58
N ALA A 32 4.79 -6.52 -13.23
CA ALA A 32 5.44 -5.21 -13.28
C ALA A 32 6.59 -5.06 -12.26
N LEU A 33 6.48 -5.71 -11.10
CA LEU A 33 7.54 -5.72 -10.10
C LEU A 33 8.70 -6.65 -10.50
N GLU A 34 8.39 -7.86 -10.95
CA GLU A 34 9.38 -8.84 -11.46
C GLU A 34 10.13 -8.30 -12.68
N GLY A 35 9.42 -7.64 -13.58
CA GLY A 35 9.97 -6.97 -14.76
C GLY A 35 10.69 -5.65 -14.47
N ARG A 36 10.74 -5.21 -13.20
CA ARG A 36 11.37 -3.94 -12.77
C ARG A 36 10.82 -2.69 -13.44
N THR A 37 9.62 -2.76 -14.03
CA THR A 37 8.92 -1.61 -14.61
C THR A 37 8.20 -0.78 -13.54
N SER A 38 8.03 -1.33 -12.35
CA SER A 38 7.56 -0.63 -11.15
C SER A 38 8.48 -0.94 -9.95
N THR A 39 8.56 -0.02 -9.00
CA THR A 39 9.30 -0.21 -7.74
C THR A 39 8.46 0.28 -6.57
N PRO A 40 8.17 -0.57 -5.56
CA PRO A 40 7.41 -0.17 -4.40
C PRO A 40 8.17 0.88 -3.60
N ARG A 41 7.45 1.89 -3.10
CA ARG A 41 8.01 2.87 -2.16
C ARG A 41 7.79 2.37 -0.74
N VAL A 42 8.83 1.78 -0.15
CA VAL A 42 8.82 1.37 1.26
C VAL A 42 9.35 2.53 2.10
N ALA A 43 8.52 3.05 3.00
CA ALA A 43 8.89 4.14 3.89
C ALA A 43 9.73 3.66 5.07
N GLU A 44 9.45 2.47 5.59
CA GLU A 44 10.16 1.90 6.74
C GLU A 44 10.08 0.38 6.76
N VAL A 45 11.13 -0.27 7.24
CA VAL A 45 11.18 -1.72 7.45
C VAL A 45 11.26 -1.98 8.96
N LEU A 46 10.23 -2.59 9.52
CA LEU A 46 10.08 -2.77 10.97
C LEU A 46 10.07 -4.25 11.36
N PRO A 47 10.57 -4.63 12.55
CA PRO A 47 10.42 -5.99 13.06
C PRO A 47 8.95 -6.35 13.20
N ALA A 48 8.59 -7.61 12.97
CA ALA A 48 7.20 -8.08 13.03
C ALA A 48 6.48 -7.74 14.35
N VAL A 49 7.20 -7.77 15.49
CA VAL A 49 6.65 -7.39 16.82
C VAL A 49 6.12 -5.94 16.86
N ARG A 50 6.57 -5.07 15.96
CA ARG A 50 6.10 -3.68 15.86
C ARG A 50 4.91 -3.48 14.91
N ALA A 51 4.36 -4.54 14.33
CA ALA A 51 3.28 -4.43 13.34
C ALA A 51 2.04 -3.70 13.87
N SER A 52 1.63 -3.97 15.12
CA SER A 52 0.47 -3.29 15.73
C SER A 52 0.69 -1.78 15.85
N ALA A 53 1.84 -1.36 16.38
CA ALA A 53 2.20 0.05 16.50
C ALA A 53 2.36 0.73 15.13
N ALA A 54 2.85 0.00 14.13
CA ALA A 54 2.93 0.51 12.76
C ALA A 54 1.54 0.73 12.15
N HIS A 55 0.59 -0.18 12.41
CA HIS A 55 -0.80 -0.05 11.98
C HIS A 55 -1.47 1.17 12.62
N GLU A 56 -1.37 1.33 13.94
CA GLU A 56 -1.92 2.49 14.66
C GLU A 56 -1.41 3.82 14.11
N ARG A 57 -0.10 3.90 13.80
CA ARG A 57 0.48 5.10 13.18
C ARG A 57 -0.09 5.39 11.79
N LEU A 58 -0.32 4.36 10.98
CA LEU A 58 -0.90 4.52 9.64
C LEU A 58 -2.35 4.99 9.73
N GLU A 59 -3.15 4.40 10.64
CA GLU A 59 -4.53 4.83 10.92
C GLU A 59 -4.59 6.29 11.40
N ALA A 60 -3.58 6.74 12.18
CA ALA A 60 -3.44 8.13 12.60
C ALA A 60 -3.00 9.10 11.46
N GLY A 61 -2.91 8.63 10.21
CA GLY A 61 -2.54 9.46 9.05
C GLY A 61 -1.05 9.43 8.70
N GLY A 62 -0.28 8.50 9.27
CA GLY A 62 1.09 8.22 8.85
C GLY A 62 1.17 7.89 7.35
N ARG A 63 2.23 8.34 6.67
CA ARG A 63 2.39 8.17 5.22
C ARG A 63 3.39 7.06 4.88
N GLY A 64 3.10 6.35 3.78
CA GLY A 64 4.03 5.41 3.14
C GLY A 64 3.87 3.95 3.58
N ALA A 65 4.35 3.01 2.75
CA ALA A 65 4.21 1.58 3.01
C ALA A 65 5.25 1.08 4.03
N VAL A 66 4.81 0.33 5.03
CA VAL A 66 5.68 -0.33 6.02
C VAL A 66 5.85 -1.79 5.63
N ARG A 67 7.09 -2.28 5.62
CA ARG A 67 7.38 -3.70 5.44
C ARG A 67 7.74 -4.32 6.79
N ALA A 68 6.97 -5.32 7.22
CA ALA A 68 7.37 -6.16 8.34
C ALA A 68 8.49 -7.13 7.92
N HIS A 69 9.50 -7.33 8.76
CA HIS A 69 10.49 -8.38 8.59
C HIS A 69 10.61 -9.22 9.86
N SER A 70 10.82 -10.52 9.66
CA SER A 70 11.26 -11.43 10.71
C SER A 70 12.75 -11.20 10.97
N VAL A 71 13.13 -11.13 12.24
CA VAL A 71 14.53 -11.28 12.65
C VAL A 71 14.76 -12.78 12.83
N SER A 72 15.75 -13.34 12.14
CA SER A 72 16.20 -14.73 12.32
C SER A 72 16.82 -14.96 13.68
#